data_AF-A0A4Q2X1C0-F1
#
_entry.id   AF-A0A4Q2X1C0-F1
#
_cell.length_a   1.000
_cell.length_b   1.000
_cell.length_c   1.000
_cell.angle_alpha   90.00
_cell.angle_beta   90.00
_cell.angle_gamma   90.00
#
_symmetry.space_group_name_H-M   'P 1'
#
loop_
_entity.id
_entity.type
_entity.pdbx_description
1 polymer ?
#
loop_
_entity_poly.entity_id
_entity_poly.type
_entity_poly.pdbx_seq_one_letter_code
_entity_poly.pdbx_strand_id
1 'polypeptide(L)'
;MNANGFTSVARFGASTSALNITGGTYTQAAADRNILVGEEGNGTLTVSGTGKLQANGGLRVGFAGSGVGLLTQTGGIINVGTNVILGDNGKATVNLSGGQFNVNTTGTVNFVVGNFGAGQATLNISGNADLRLFNNASLRVGNETTTANNIVTQTGGSVTSYSDAGTTVGGTGVVILGRLTASGQNTYDLAGGTLTTGAVRSEASTSKLIFNGGTLKASGDNATFVSGLTSVEVAGGAVIDSNAHNVTIVNGLTQAGAGGLVKNGAGVLT
;
A
#
# COMPACT_ATOMS: atom_id res chain seq x y z
N MET A 1 -3.36 18.59 18.57
CA MET A 1 -2.17 19.43 18.30
C MET A 1 -2.15 19.77 16.82
N ASN A 2 -1.82 21.01 16.46
CA ASN A 2 -1.73 21.44 15.06
C ASN A 2 -0.30 21.90 14.76
N ALA A 3 0.26 21.45 13.64
CA ALA A 3 1.54 21.87 13.11
C ALA A 3 1.34 22.44 11.70
N ASN A 4 2.01 23.56 11.39
CA ASN A 4 1.98 24.19 10.07
C ASN A 4 3.31 24.06 9.31
N GLY A 5 4.39 23.67 10.00
CA GLY A 5 5.70 23.40 9.39
C GLY A 5 5.82 21.98 8.86
N PHE A 6 7.03 21.60 8.45
CA PHE A 6 7.37 20.19 8.27
C PHE A 6 7.32 19.51 9.64
N THR A 7 6.59 18.40 9.72
CA THR A 7 6.71 17.49 10.87
C THR A 7 7.73 16.43 10.48
N SER A 8 8.87 16.39 11.17
CA SER A 8 9.89 15.38 10.93
C SER A 8 10.19 14.62 12.22
N VAL A 9 10.05 13.30 12.17
CA VAL A 9 10.39 12.37 13.24
C VAL A 9 11.74 11.75 12.85
N ALA A 10 12.81 12.19 13.51
CA ALA A 10 14.21 11.86 13.20
C ALA A 10 14.72 12.49 11.89
N ARG A 11 14.93 13.82 11.95
CA ARG A 11 15.31 14.63 10.80
C ARG A 11 16.70 14.33 10.26
N PHE A 12 17.70 14.26 11.14
CA PHE A 12 19.12 14.21 10.75
C PHE A 12 19.71 12.81 10.93
N GLY A 13 20.81 12.53 10.24
CA GLY A 13 21.60 11.31 10.41
C GLY A 13 21.89 10.98 11.87
N ALA A 14 21.85 9.70 12.21
CA ALA A 14 22.00 9.14 13.57
C ALA A 14 20.95 9.57 14.61
N SER A 15 20.03 10.48 14.28
CA SER A 15 18.93 10.81 15.20
C SER A 15 17.95 9.64 15.32
N THR A 16 17.38 9.45 16.51
CA THR A 16 16.30 8.50 16.76
C THR A 16 15.19 9.22 17.50
N SER A 17 13.95 9.10 17.03
CA SER A 17 12.81 9.70 17.74
C SER A 17 11.50 8.98 17.42
N ALA A 18 10.49 9.23 18.26
CA ALA A 18 9.18 8.63 18.12
C ALA A 18 8.07 9.68 18.26
N LEU A 19 7.00 9.52 17.50
CA LEU A 19 5.72 10.22 17.65
C LEU A 19 4.64 9.17 17.92
N ASN A 20 4.00 9.23 19.08
CA ASN A 20 2.92 8.32 19.47
C ASN A 20 1.61 9.08 19.59
N ILE A 21 0.58 8.62 18.89
CA ILE A 21 -0.77 9.21 18.87
C ILE A 21 -1.76 8.13 19.29
N THR A 22 -2.09 8.08 20.58
CA THR A 22 -2.96 7.05 21.16
C THR A 22 -4.41 7.53 21.36
N GLY A 23 -4.63 8.84 21.24
CA GLY A 23 -5.91 9.52 21.37
C GLY A 23 -5.83 10.96 20.86
N GLY A 24 -6.98 11.61 20.69
CA GLY A 24 -7.06 12.96 20.15
C GLY A 24 -6.60 13.06 18.69
N THR A 25 -6.32 14.28 18.23
CA THR A 25 -5.88 14.53 16.84
C THR A 25 -4.55 15.27 16.78
N TYR A 26 -3.61 14.73 16.01
CA TYR A 26 -2.46 15.46 15.48
C TYR A 26 -2.73 15.86 14.04
N THR A 27 -2.66 17.16 13.75
CA THR A 27 -2.86 17.69 12.41
C THR A 27 -1.60 18.36 11.93
N GLN A 28 -1.04 17.90 10.81
CA GLN A 28 -0.22 18.72 9.95
C GLN A 28 -1.17 19.41 8.96
N ALA A 29 -1.29 20.74 9.06
CA ALA A 29 -2.36 21.49 8.41
C ALA A 29 -1.98 22.00 7.00
N ALA A 30 -0.70 22.11 6.69
CA ALA A 30 -0.24 22.68 5.41
C ALA A 30 -0.25 21.62 4.30
N ALA A 31 -1.12 21.79 3.30
CA ALA A 31 -1.36 20.82 2.23
C ALA A 31 -0.17 20.61 1.26
N ASP A 32 0.78 21.53 1.26
CA ASP A 32 1.99 21.52 0.45
C ASP A 32 3.19 20.85 1.15
N ARG A 33 3.00 20.36 2.39
CA ARG A 33 4.07 19.82 3.22
C ARG A 33 3.78 18.41 3.68
N ASN A 34 4.86 17.66 3.88
CA ASN A 34 4.77 16.27 4.30
C ASN A 34 5.00 16.12 5.80
N ILE A 35 4.43 15.06 6.36
CA ILE A 35 4.96 14.42 7.55
C ILE A 35 6.07 13.46 7.11
N LEU A 36 7.23 13.53 7.75
CA LEU A 36 8.41 12.72 7.47
C LEU A 36 8.70 11.84 8.70
N VAL A 37 8.83 10.54 8.49
CA VAL A 37 9.18 9.57 9.53
C VAL A 37 10.47 8.88 9.12
N GLY A 38 11.57 9.22 9.78
CA GLY A 38 12.92 8.82 9.38
C GLY A 38 13.37 9.55 8.12
N GLU A 39 13.66 10.85 8.23
CA GLU A 39 14.07 11.70 7.09
C GLU A 39 15.53 11.47 6.71
N GLU A 40 16.42 11.39 7.68
CA GLU A 40 17.81 10.91 7.50
C GLU A 40 18.25 10.00 8.65
N GLY A 41 17.46 9.94 9.74
CA GLY A 41 17.67 9.09 10.90
C GLY A 41 16.58 8.03 11.06
N ASN A 42 16.41 7.55 12.29
CA ASN A 42 15.53 6.45 12.65
C ASN A 42 14.25 6.98 13.31
N GLY A 43 13.20 7.16 12.50
CA GLY A 43 11.92 7.70 12.96
C GLY A 43 10.89 6.61 13.20
N THR A 44 10.14 6.71 14.29
CA THR A 44 8.98 5.84 14.56
C THR A 44 7.70 6.66 14.71
N LEU A 45 6.65 6.30 14.00
CA LEU A 45 5.30 6.85 14.16
C LEU A 45 4.36 5.72 14.59
N THR A 46 3.65 5.93 15.69
CA THR A 46 2.61 5.00 16.16
C THR A 46 1.26 5.70 16.22
N VAL A 47 0.24 5.09 15.62
CA VAL A 47 -1.17 5.50 15.77
C VAL A 47 -1.96 4.33 16.32
N SER A 48 -2.62 4.53 17.46
CA SER A 48 -3.36 3.48 18.16
C SER A 48 -4.56 4.03 18.91
N GLY A 49 -5.36 3.14 19.50
CA GLY A 49 -6.56 3.52 20.26
C GLY A 49 -7.53 4.34 19.41
N THR A 50 -7.86 5.54 19.88
CA THR A 50 -8.71 6.51 19.15
C THR A 50 -7.90 7.63 18.50
N GLY A 51 -6.57 7.49 18.46
CA GLY A 51 -5.67 8.48 17.90
C GLY A 51 -5.96 8.78 16.44
N LYS A 52 -5.90 10.06 16.07
CA LYS A 52 -6.05 10.51 14.70
C LYS A 52 -4.81 11.27 14.22
N LEU A 53 -4.27 10.84 13.09
CA LEU A 53 -3.29 11.60 12.32
C LEU A 53 -3.97 12.21 11.10
N GLN A 54 -3.89 13.52 10.95
CA GLN A 54 -4.31 14.25 9.76
C GLN A 54 -3.08 14.89 9.12
N ALA A 55 -2.64 14.39 7.97
CA ALA A 55 -1.64 15.03 7.13
C ALA A 55 -2.34 15.65 5.92
N ASN A 56 -2.49 16.97 5.88
CA ASN A 56 -3.17 17.61 4.75
C ASN A 56 -2.36 17.54 3.44
N GLY A 57 -1.03 17.43 3.54
CA GLY A 57 -0.17 17.07 2.42
C GLY A 57 0.12 15.57 2.39
N GLY A 58 1.38 15.22 2.16
CA GLY A 58 1.81 13.83 2.05
C GLY A 58 2.33 13.23 3.36
N LEU A 59 2.53 11.92 3.35
CA LEU A 59 3.24 11.18 4.38
C LEU A 59 4.39 10.40 3.74
N ARG A 60 5.60 10.58 4.27
CA ARG A 60 6.77 9.79 3.88
C ARG A 60 7.33 9.04 5.07
N VAL A 61 7.59 7.76 4.88
CA VAL A 61 8.22 6.89 5.87
C VAL A 61 9.49 6.36 5.24
N GLY A 62 10.64 6.57 5.88
CA GLY A 62 11.96 6.25 5.32
C GLY A 62 12.28 7.11 4.11
N PHE A 63 12.68 8.36 4.33
CA PHE A 63 13.10 9.28 3.28
C PHE A 63 14.63 9.42 3.27
N ALA A 64 15.21 9.80 2.14
CA ALA A 64 16.65 9.94 1.89
C ALA A 64 17.48 8.66 2.11
N GLY A 65 18.72 8.64 1.60
CA GLY A 65 19.53 7.42 1.52
C GLY A 65 19.82 6.72 2.86
N SER A 66 19.87 7.46 3.98
CA SER A 66 20.10 6.91 5.32
C SER A 66 18.85 6.79 6.18
N GLY A 67 17.72 7.39 5.77
CA GLY A 67 16.53 7.44 6.61
C GLY A 67 15.85 6.09 6.73
N VAL A 68 15.49 5.76 7.96
CA VAL A 68 14.78 4.53 8.32
C VAL A 68 13.50 4.92 9.04
N GLY A 69 12.37 4.64 8.41
CA GLY A 69 11.06 4.93 8.97
C GLY A 69 10.30 3.67 9.38
N LEU A 70 9.70 3.72 10.56
CA LEU A 70 8.74 2.74 11.04
C LEU A 70 7.39 3.41 11.29
N LEU A 71 6.34 2.94 10.64
CA LEU A 71 4.95 3.30 10.97
C LEU A 71 4.23 2.07 11.51
N THR A 72 3.61 2.20 12.67
CA THR A 72 2.73 1.16 13.23
C THR A 72 1.35 1.74 13.49
N GLN A 73 0.32 1.12 12.91
CA GLN A 73 -1.07 1.44 13.16
C GLN A 73 -1.81 0.21 13.70
N THR A 74 -2.29 0.30 14.95
CA THR A 74 -3.06 -0.77 15.61
C THR A 74 -4.51 -0.37 15.88
N GLY A 75 -4.87 0.88 15.57
CA GLY A 75 -6.19 1.47 15.77
C GLY A 75 -6.24 2.88 15.22
N GLY A 76 -7.28 3.63 15.55
CA GLY A 76 -7.40 5.03 15.17
C GLY A 76 -7.56 5.27 13.65
N ILE A 77 -7.32 6.50 13.23
CA ILE A 77 -7.47 6.95 11.84
C ILE A 77 -6.22 7.69 11.38
N ILE A 78 -5.67 7.31 10.23
CA ILE A 78 -4.68 8.10 9.52
C ILE A 78 -5.32 8.62 8.24
N ASN A 79 -5.33 9.93 8.07
CA ASN A 79 -5.76 10.60 6.85
C ASN A 79 -4.56 11.28 6.20
N VAL A 80 -4.31 10.98 4.93
CA VAL A 80 -3.28 11.64 4.13
C VAL A 80 -3.96 12.31 2.94
N GLY A 81 -3.73 13.61 2.79
CA GLY A 81 -4.28 14.44 1.74
C GLY A 81 -3.86 13.91 0.38
N THR A 82 -2.55 13.72 0.20
CA THR A 82 -1.95 13.43 -1.09
C THR A 82 -1.26 12.05 -1.10
N ASN A 83 0.03 11.97 -1.43
CA ASN A 83 0.79 10.73 -1.49
C ASN A 83 1.15 10.17 -0.12
N VAL A 84 1.11 8.84 -0.04
CA VAL A 84 1.89 8.07 0.91
C VAL A 84 3.06 7.46 0.18
N ILE A 85 4.30 7.72 0.62
CA ILE A 85 5.50 7.10 0.06
C ILE A 85 6.28 6.41 1.17
N LEU A 86 6.52 5.12 0.99
CA LEU A 86 7.36 4.31 1.86
C LEU A 86 8.69 4.04 1.16
N GLY A 87 9.81 4.26 1.83
CA GLY A 87 11.15 3.98 1.32
C GLY A 87 11.48 4.84 0.12
N ASP A 88 11.50 6.16 0.29
CA ASP A 88 11.84 7.12 -0.75
C ASP A 88 13.33 7.44 -0.73
N ASN A 89 14.11 6.72 -1.56
CA ASN A 89 15.56 6.52 -1.43
C ASN A 89 16.03 5.87 -0.11
N GLY A 90 15.21 5.88 0.94
CA GLY A 90 15.48 5.28 2.24
C GLY A 90 14.80 3.94 2.46
N LYS A 91 14.65 3.55 3.74
CA LYS A 91 14.06 2.27 4.14
C LYS A 91 12.81 2.46 4.98
N ALA A 92 11.76 1.74 4.65
CA ALA A 92 10.50 1.80 5.39
C ALA A 92 9.97 0.44 5.79
N THR A 93 9.43 0.37 7.01
CA THR A 93 8.55 -0.71 7.43
C THR A 93 7.25 -0.09 7.93
N VAL A 94 6.14 -0.56 7.38
CA VAL A 94 4.80 -0.11 7.80
C VAL A 94 3.98 -1.32 8.20
N ASN A 95 3.47 -1.29 9.43
CA ASN A 95 2.64 -2.35 9.99
C ASN A 95 1.24 -1.81 10.25
N LEU A 96 0.26 -2.33 9.53
CA LEU A 96 -1.16 -2.04 9.73
C LEU A 96 -1.82 -3.30 10.29
N SER A 97 -2.29 -3.25 11.53
CA SER A 97 -3.01 -4.37 12.16
C SER A 97 -4.43 -4.01 12.62
N GLY A 98 -4.76 -2.72 12.61
CA GLY A 98 -6.10 -2.22 12.86
C GLY A 98 -6.25 -0.73 12.58
N GLY A 99 -7.46 -0.22 12.65
CA GLY A 99 -7.78 1.17 12.33
C GLY A 99 -7.91 1.42 10.82
N GLN A 100 -8.25 2.67 10.48
CA GLN A 100 -8.45 3.11 9.10
C GLN A 100 -7.27 3.94 8.61
N PHE A 101 -6.77 3.64 7.42
CA PHE A 101 -5.74 4.41 6.74
C PHE A 101 -6.26 4.90 5.39
N ASN A 102 -6.56 6.19 5.31
CA ASN A 102 -7.11 6.86 4.14
C ASN A 102 -6.00 7.56 3.35
N VAL A 103 -5.83 7.19 2.09
CA VAL A 103 -4.82 7.76 1.19
C VAL A 103 -5.48 8.55 0.08
N ASN A 104 -4.83 9.66 -0.29
CA ASN A 104 -5.28 10.58 -1.32
C ASN A 104 -6.68 11.15 -1.02
N THR A 105 -6.91 11.58 0.22
CA THR A 105 -8.20 12.17 0.65
C THR A 105 -8.54 13.47 -0.10
N THR A 106 -7.54 14.19 -0.61
CA THR A 106 -7.68 15.40 -1.43
C THR A 106 -6.52 15.53 -2.42
N GLY A 107 -6.78 15.54 -3.74
CA GLY A 107 -5.76 15.74 -4.77
C GLY A 107 -5.50 14.50 -5.65
N THR A 108 -4.34 14.47 -6.32
CA THR A 108 -3.99 13.45 -7.32
C THR A 108 -2.68 12.73 -6.99
N VAL A 109 -2.69 11.72 -6.12
CA VAL A 109 -1.48 10.90 -5.89
C VAL A 109 -1.79 9.46 -5.45
N ASN A 110 -0.75 8.67 -5.19
CA ASN A 110 -0.79 7.21 -5.01
C ASN A 110 -0.19 6.81 -3.66
N PHE A 111 -0.43 5.56 -3.28
CA PHE A 111 0.33 4.87 -2.24
C PHE A 111 1.52 4.17 -2.90
N VAL A 112 2.73 4.49 -2.48
CA VAL A 112 3.96 3.90 -3.03
C VAL A 112 4.73 3.12 -1.96
N VAL A 113 5.12 1.89 -2.29
CA VAL A 113 5.94 0.98 -1.49
C VAL A 113 7.27 0.77 -2.21
N GLY A 114 8.28 1.57 -1.85
CA GLY A 114 9.59 1.62 -2.48
C GLY A 114 9.64 2.60 -3.64
N ASN A 115 10.44 3.66 -3.51
CA ASN A 115 10.49 4.76 -4.47
C ASN A 115 11.92 5.24 -4.70
N PHE A 116 12.34 5.33 -5.97
CA PHE A 116 13.65 5.81 -6.43
C PHE A 116 14.88 5.10 -5.85
N GLY A 117 15.97 5.02 -6.62
CA GLY A 117 17.31 4.66 -6.12
C GLY A 117 17.34 3.36 -5.29
N ALA A 118 17.83 3.46 -4.05
CA ALA A 118 17.90 2.35 -3.09
C ALA A 118 16.63 2.21 -2.22
N GLY A 119 15.56 2.92 -2.57
CA GLY A 119 14.30 2.97 -1.84
C GLY A 119 13.69 1.58 -1.65
N GLN A 120 13.68 1.11 -0.39
CA GLN A 120 13.21 -0.20 0.01
C GLN A 120 12.05 -0.06 0.99
N ALA A 121 10.95 -0.76 0.73
CA ALA A 121 9.83 -0.75 1.65
C ALA A 121 9.17 -2.12 1.84
N THR A 122 8.69 -2.32 3.06
CA THR A 122 7.79 -3.41 3.43
C THR A 122 6.51 -2.82 4.01
N LEU A 123 5.37 -3.24 3.47
CA LEU A 123 4.04 -2.93 3.97
C LEU A 123 3.36 -4.24 4.42
N ASN A 124 3.11 -4.35 5.72
CA ASN A 124 2.40 -5.47 6.32
C ASN A 124 0.98 -5.05 6.66
N ILE A 125 -0.01 -5.80 6.17
CA ILE A 125 -1.44 -5.56 6.39
C ILE A 125 -2.03 -6.81 7.04
N SER A 126 -2.60 -6.66 8.21
CA SER A 126 -3.01 -7.78 9.07
C SER A 126 -4.24 -7.40 9.91
N GLY A 127 -4.74 -8.36 10.69
CA GLY A 127 -5.83 -8.12 11.64
C GLY A 127 -7.07 -7.54 10.95
N ASN A 128 -7.54 -6.40 11.46
CA ASN A 128 -8.69 -5.67 10.92
C ASN A 128 -8.31 -4.31 10.34
N ALA A 129 -7.07 -4.14 9.88
CA ALA A 129 -6.64 -2.93 9.20
C ALA A 129 -7.51 -2.63 7.96
N ASP A 130 -7.85 -1.36 7.75
CA ASP A 130 -8.64 -0.89 6.62
C ASP A 130 -7.85 0.17 5.83
N LEU A 131 -7.14 -0.26 4.78
CA LEU A 131 -6.42 0.61 3.86
C LEU A 131 -7.31 1.02 2.70
N ARG A 132 -7.56 2.33 2.56
CA ARG A 132 -8.48 2.88 1.58
C ARG A 132 -7.75 3.83 0.62
N LEU A 133 -7.82 3.52 -0.66
CA LEU A 133 -7.19 4.27 -1.75
C LEU A 133 -8.26 5.11 -2.44
N PHE A 134 -8.31 6.41 -2.14
CA PHE A 134 -9.36 7.30 -2.63
C PHE A 134 -9.02 7.96 -3.96
N ASN A 135 -10.04 8.47 -4.63
CA ASN A 135 -9.93 9.29 -5.83
C ASN A 135 -9.10 8.61 -6.93
N ASN A 136 -9.37 7.34 -7.17
CA ASN A 136 -8.66 6.48 -8.12
C ASN A 136 -7.16 6.29 -7.80
N ALA A 137 -6.75 6.50 -6.56
CA ALA A 137 -5.37 6.23 -6.15
C ALA A 137 -5.03 4.76 -6.40
N SER A 138 -3.81 4.52 -6.88
CA SER A 138 -3.26 3.19 -7.04
C SER A 138 -2.32 2.86 -5.88
N LEU A 139 -2.16 1.56 -5.61
CA LEU A 139 -1.06 1.04 -4.81
C LEU A 139 0.07 0.62 -5.75
N ARG A 140 1.26 1.17 -5.55
CA ARG A 140 2.43 0.92 -6.39
C ARG A 140 3.51 0.26 -5.54
N VAL A 141 3.94 -0.94 -5.92
CA VAL A 141 5.01 -1.68 -5.24
C VAL A 141 6.21 -1.68 -6.15
N GLY A 142 7.26 -0.96 -5.75
CA GLY A 142 8.33 -0.56 -6.65
C GLY A 142 7.89 0.55 -7.60
N ASN A 143 8.58 1.68 -7.54
CA ASN A 143 8.18 2.87 -8.25
C ASN A 143 9.38 3.73 -8.68
N GLU A 144 9.31 4.25 -9.90
CA GLU A 144 10.41 5.00 -10.54
C GLU A 144 11.69 4.17 -10.51
N THR A 145 12.87 4.78 -10.46
CA THR A 145 14.16 4.09 -10.59
C THR A 145 14.60 3.24 -9.38
N THR A 146 13.68 2.77 -8.53
CA THR A 146 14.09 1.88 -7.43
C THR A 146 14.73 0.59 -7.96
N THR A 147 15.73 0.13 -7.21
CA THR A 147 16.55 -1.06 -7.45
C THR A 147 16.39 -2.12 -6.35
N ALA A 148 15.65 -1.79 -5.28
CA ALA A 148 15.48 -2.66 -4.13
C ALA A 148 14.26 -3.56 -4.29
N ASN A 149 14.25 -4.66 -3.52
CA ASN A 149 13.04 -5.47 -3.37
C ASN A 149 12.01 -4.72 -2.52
N ASN A 150 10.76 -4.73 -2.95
CA ASN A 150 9.64 -4.11 -2.26
C ASN A 150 8.51 -5.11 -2.08
N ILE A 151 7.95 -5.13 -0.88
CA ILE A 151 7.07 -6.20 -0.46
C ILE A 151 5.81 -5.62 0.17
N VAL A 152 4.66 -6.10 -0.29
CA VAL A 152 3.40 -6.00 0.43
C VAL A 152 3.02 -7.40 0.88
N THR A 153 2.77 -7.58 2.17
CA THR A 153 2.26 -8.82 2.73
C THR A 153 0.92 -8.54 3.38
N GLN A 154 -0.14 -9.12 2.83
CA GLN A 154 -1.50 -9.02 3.38
C GLN A 154 -1.89 -10.36 4.00
N THR A 155 -1.88 -10.46 5.34
CA THR A 155 -2.35 -11.63 6.10
C THR A 155 -3.76 -11.44 6.67
N GLY A 156 -4.31 -10.22 6.58
CA GLY A 156 -5.64 -9.85 7.07
C GLY A 156 -6.07 -8.48 6.56
N GLY A 157 -7.12 -7.91 7.14
CA GLY A 157 -7.62 -6.57 6.77
C GLY A 157 -8.14 -6.42 5.34
N SER A 158 -8.46 -5.18 4.98
CA SER A 158 -8.92 -4.77 3.66
C SER A 158 -7.96 -3.79 3.00
N VAL A 159 -7.78 -3.94 1.69
CA VAL A 159 -7.23 -2.91 0.79
C VAL A 159 -8.28 -2.63 -0.27
N THR A 160 -8.76 -1.40 -0.36
CA THR A 160 -9.90 -1.08 -1.25
C THR A 160 -9.65 0.19 -2.07
N SER A 161 -9.79 0.07 -3.39
CA SER A 161 -9.83 1.20 -4.32
C SER A 161 -11.21 1.86 -4.37
N TYR A 162 -11.24 3.18 -4.35
CA TYR A 162 -12.44 4.00 -4.51
C TYR A 162 -12.26 4.99 -5.66
N SER A 163 -13.34 5.24 -6.41
CA SER A 163 -13.33 6.20 -7.51
C SER A 163 -13.38 7.66 -7.03
N ASP A 164 -13.82 7.85 -5.79
CA ASP A 164 -14.04 9.14 -5.13
C ASP A 164 -13.43 9.16 -3.72
N ALA A 165 -13.83 10.11 -2.89
CA ALA A 165 -13.35 10.30 -1.52
C ALA A 165 -13.86 9.23 -0.52
N GLY A 166 -13.85 7.96 -0.92
CA GLY A 166 -14.14 6.82 -0.05
C GLY A 166 -15.60 6.42 0.05
N THR A 167 -16.42 6.74 -0.95
CA THR A 167 -17.83 6.37 -0.99
C THR A 167 -18.06 5.24 -1.98
N THR A 168 -17.59 5.38 -3.21
CA THR A 168 -17.85 4.44 -4.29
C THR A 168 -16.66 3.53 -4.53
N VAL A 169 -16.79 2.25 -4.18
CA VAL A 169 -15.77 1.23 -4.48
C VAL A 169 -15.60 1.08 -5.99
N GLY A 170 -14.34 1.03 -6.45
CA GLY A 170 -13.99 0.91 -7.87
C GLY A 170 -13.22 2.10 -8.41
N GLY A 171 -13.53 2.48 -9.65
CA GLY A 171 -12.79 3.50 -10.40
C GLY A 171 -11.55 2.95 -11.11
N THR A 172 -10.62 3.83 -11.43
CA THR A 172 -9.41 3.48 -12.21
C THR A 172 -8.20 3.15 -11.31
N GLY A 173 -8.38 3.10 -9.99
CA GLY A 173 -7.34 2.74 -9.04
C GLY A 173 -6.98 1.24 -9.13
N VAL A 174 -5.69 0.94 -9.25
CA VAL A 174 -5.17 -0.43 -9.45
C VAL A 174 -4.01 -0.75 -8.52
N VAL A 175 -3.59 -2.02 -8.48
CA VAL A 175 -2.30 -2.42 -7.94
C VAL A 175 -1.29 -2.53 -9.08
N ILE A 176 -0.17 -1.81 -8.97
CA ILE A 176 0.93 -1.84 -9.93
C ILE A 176 2.17 -2.41 -9.25
N LEU A 177 2.74 -3.47 -9.83
CA LEU A 177 3.96 -4.10 -9.36
C LEU A 177 5.10 -3.77 -10.34
N GLY A 178 6.04 -2.96 -9.88
CA GLY A 178 7.16 -2.44 -10.65
C GLY A 178 6.71 -1.39 -11.65
N ARG A 179 6.51 -0.14 -11.22
CA ARG A 179 6.30 0.98 -12.15
C ARG A 179 7.61 1.69 -12.44
N LEU A 180 8.10 1.62 -13.67
CA LEU A 180 9.36 2.26 -14.11
C LEU A 180 10.60 1.83 -13.29
N THR A 181 10.51 0.69 -12.61
CA THR A 181 11.54 0.11 -11.76
C THR A 181 12.76 -0.33 -12.54
N ALA A 182 13.95 -0.01 -12.02
CA ALA A 182 15.21 -0.32 -12.67
C ALA A 182 15.60 -1.79 -12.45
N SER A 183 15.48 -2.27 -11.21
CA SER A 183 15.72 -3.65 -10.82
C SER A 183 14.99 -3.98 -9.51
N GLY A 184 15.25 -5.15 -8.93
CA GLY A 184 14.57 -5.61 -7.72
C GLY A 184 13.24 -6.32 -8.01
N GLN A 185 12.85 -7.17 -7.06
CA GLN A 185 11.60 -7.92 -7.11
C GLN A 185 10.51 -7.17 -6.32
N ASN A 186 9.41 -6.88 -6.99
CA ASN A 186 8.25 -6.21 -6.42
C ASN A 186 7.15 -7.23 -6.19
N THR A 187 6.87 -7.52 -4.91
CA THR A 187 6.02 -8.64 -4.51
C THR A 187 4.77 -8.16 -3.80
N TYR A 188 3.63 -8.71 -4.19
CA TYR A 188 2.42 -8.70 -3.39
C TYR A 188 2.11 -10.13 -2.96
N ASP A 189 2.15 -10.39 -1.66
CA ASP A 189 1.75 -11.67 -1.06
C ASP A 189 0.35 -11.54 -0.44
N LEU A 190 -0.65 -12.12 -1.09
CA LEU A 190 -2.04 -12.15 -0.65
C LEU A 190 -2.28 -13.42 0.18
N ALA A 191 -1.78 -13.39 1.42
CA ALA A 191 -1.84 -14.48 2.39
C ALA A 191 -3.12 -14.53 3.24
N GLY A 192 -3.97 -13.51 3.14
CA GLY A 192 -5.23 -13.39 3.86
C GLY A 192 -5.94 -12.09 3.52
N GLY A 193 -7.03 -11.78 4.24
CA GLY A 193 -7.79 -10.54 4.04
C GLY A 193 -8.45 -10.43 2.65
N THR A 194 -8.80 -9.20 2.26
CA THR A 194 -9.39 -8.89 0.96
C THR A 194 -8.67 -7.73 0.29
N LEU A 195 -8.25 -7.92 -0.96
CA LEU A 195 -7.79 -6.88 -1.87
C LEU A 195 -8.90 -6.61 -2.89
N THR A 196 -9.56 -5.46 -2.79
CA THR A 196 -10.57 -5.00 -3.75
C THR A 196 -9.94 -3.95 -4.68
N THR A 197 -9.72 -4.32 -5.94
CA THR A 197 -8.97 -3.49 -6.91
C THR A 197 -9.56 -3.64 -8.31
N GLY A 198 -9.27 -2.67 -9.19
CA GLY A 198 -9.65 -2.74 -10.61
C GLY A 198 -8.74 -3.66 -11.42
N ALA A 199 -7.49 -3.85 -10.99
CA ALA A 199 -6.52 -4.76 -11.60
C ALA A 199 -5.31 -5.00 -10.68
N VAL A 200 -4.55 -6.05 -10.97
CA VAL A 200 -3.16 -6.23 -10.55
C VAL A 200 -2.30 -6.40 -11.79
N ARG A 201 -1.35 -5.49 -12.02
CA ARG A 201 -0.53 -5.50 -13.24
C ARG A 201 0.88 -5.01 -13.01
N SER A 202 1.76 -5.22 -13.98
CA SER A 202 3.11 -4.64 -14.00
C SER A 202 3.24 -3.53 -15.04
N GLU A 203 4.19 -2.61 -14.82
CA GLU A 203 4.61 -1.59 -15.79
C GLU A 203 6.15 -1.58 -16.03
N ALA A 204 6.91 -2.47 -15.38
CA ALA A 204 8.38 -2.65 -15.44
C ALA A 204 8.86 -3.71 -14.40
N SER A 205 10.13 -4.13 -14.55
CA SER A 205 10.92 -5.06 -13.71
C SER A 205 10.24 -6.37 -13.26
N THR A 206 10.97 -7.14 -12.45
CA THR A 206 10.52 -8.40 -11.86
C THR A 206 9.36 -8.15 -10.90
N SER A 207 8.18 -8.63 -11.27
CA SER A 207 6.93 -8.45 -10.53
C SER A 207 6.27 -9.77 -10.18
N LYS A 208 5.86 -9.92 -8.92
CA LYS A 208 5.36 -11.19 -8.38
C LYS A 208 4.09 -10.98 -7.58
N LEU A 209 3.03 -11.69 -7.97
CA LEU A 209 1.83 -11.85 -7.15
C LEU A 209 1.83 -13.28 -6.57
N ILE A 210 1.59 -13.42 -5.27
CA ILE A 210 1.46 -14.71 -4.60
C ILE A 210 0.04 -14.83 -4.06
N PHE A 211 -0.66 -15.86 -4.50
CA PHE A 211 -1.92 -16.30 -3.92
C PHE A 211 -1.63 -17.28 -2.78
N ASN A 212 -1.75 -16.80 -1.54
CA ASN A 212 -1.33 -17.53 -0.34
C ASN A 212 -2.40 -17.61 0.78
N GLY A 213 -3.68 -17.36 0.46
CA GLY A 213 -4.82 -17.58 1.34
C GLY A 213 -5.91 -16.50 1.31
N GLY A 214 -5.65 -15.33 0.72
CA GLY A 214 -6.58 -14.19 0.73
C GLY A 214 -7.63 -14.17 -0.38
N THR A 215 -8.41 -13.08 -0.43
CA THR A 215 -9.41 -12.83 -1.48
C THR A 215 -8.96 -11.70 -2.40
N LEU A 216 -8.82 -11.98 -3.69
CA LEU A 216 -8.69 -10.96 -4.73
C LEU A 216 -10.10 -10.67 -5.29
N LYS A 217 -10.60 -9.46 -5.04
CA LYS A 217 -11.96 -9.04 -5.35
C LYS A 217 -11.96 -7.99 -6.46
N ALA A 218 -12.73 -8.22 -7.51
CA ALA A 218 -12.87 -7.29 -8.61
C ALA A 218 -13.72 -6.07 -8.21
N SER A 219 -13.28 -4.88 -8.62
CA SER A 219 -14.04 -3.64 -8.43
C SER A 219 -14.66 -3.08 -9.72
N GLY A 220 -14.63 -3.85 -10.81
CA GLY A 220 -15.15 -3.51 -12.12
C GLY A 220 -14.85 -4.60 -13.14
N ASP A 221 -15.52 -4.55 -14.30
CA ASP A 221 -15.24 -5.44 -15.42
C ASP A 221 -13.83 -5.18 -15.96
N ASN A 222 -13.04 -6.23 -16.17
CA ASN A 222 -11.67 -6.09 -16.67
C ASN A 222 -11.15 -7.34 -17.37
N ALA A 223 -10.99 -7.26 -18.69
CA ALA A 223 -10.42 -8.32 -19.53
C ALA A 223 -8.91 -8.56 -19.34
N THR A 224 -8.25 -7.76 -18.51
CA THR A 224 -6.83 -7.88 -18.13
C THR A 224 -6.66 -7.72 -16.62
N PHE A 225 -7.55 -8.33 -15.84
CA PHE A 225 -7.66 -8.14 -14.39
C PHE A 225 -6.38 -8.49 -13.64
N VAL A 226 -5.72 -9.58 -14.03
CA VAL A 226 -4.34 -9.89 -13.61
C VAL A 226 -3.50 -10.09 -14.87
N SER A 227 -2.54 -9.19 -15.10
CA SER A 227 -1.82 -9.13 -16.38
C SER A 227 -0.39 -8.58 -16.29
N GLY A 228 0.48 -9.01 -17.20
CA GLY A 228 1.83 -8.47 -17.38
C GLY A 228 2.83 -8.78 -16.26
N LEU A 229 2.46 -9.55 -15.23
CA LEU A 229 3.36 -9.91 -14.13
C LEU A 229 4.45 -10.90 -14.58
N THR A 230 5.62 -10.89 -13.94
CA THR A 230 6.68 -11.89 -14.18
C THR A 230 6.25 -13.26 -13.69
N SER A 231 5.63 -13.33 -12.52
CA SER A 231 5.00 -14.56 -12.03
C SER A 231 3.74 -14.29 -11.23
N VAL A 232 2.80 -15.21 -11.36
CA VAL A 232 1.66 -15.35 -10.47
C VAL A 232 1.71 -16.75 -9.89
N GLU A 233 1.97 -16.83 -8.59
CA GLU A 233 2.20 -18.09 -7.89
C GLU A 233 0.98 -18.48 -7.06
N VAL A 234 0.52 -19.72 -7.23
CA VAL A 234 -0.50 -20.33 -6.38
C VAL A 234 0.22 -21.13 -5.29
N ALA A 235 0.39 -20.52 -4.13
CA ALA A 235 1.07 -21.12 -2.98
C ALA A 235 0.05 -21.75 -2.02
N GLY A 236 -0.45 -20.99 -1.04
CA GLY A 236 -1.57 -21.36 -0.17
C GLY A 236 -2.95 -21.27 -0.84
N GLY A 237 -3.05 -20.70 -2.04
CA GLY A 237 -4.30 -20.54 -2.78
C GLY A 237 -4.93 -19.16 -2.62
N ALA A 238 -6.09 -18.93 -3.22
CA ALA A 238 -6.85 -17.68 -3.04
C ALA A 238 -8.31 -17.86 -3.45
N VAL A 239 -9.16 -16.96 -2.95
CA VAL A 239 -10.47 -16.72 -3.53
C VAL A 239 -10.34 -15.63 -4.60
N ILE A 240 -10.77 -15.93 -5.82
CA ILE A 240 -10.97 -14.93 -6.87
C ILE A 240 -12.45 -14.58 -6.87
N ASP A 241 -12.79 -13.45 -6.25
CA ASP A 241 -14.16 -12.94 -6.17
C ASP A 241 -14.42 -11.97 -7.32
N SER A 242 -15.23 -12.40 -8.28
CA SER A 242 -15.60 -11.56 -9.41
C SER A 242 -16.55 -10.43 -9.03
N ASN A 243 -17.21 -10.50 -7.86
CA ASN A 243 -18.08 -9.44 -7.34
C ASN A 243 -19.12 -8.94 -8.37
N ALA A 244 -19.72 -9.88 -9.10
CA ALA A 244 -20.66 -9.61 -10.21
C ALA A 244 -20.05 -8.96 -11.47
N HIS A 245 -18.72 -8.84 -11.55
CA HIS A 245 -17.99 -8.35 -12.72
C HIS A 245 -17.39 -9.49 -13.55
N ASN A 246 -17.24 -9.26 -14.85
CA ASN A 246 -16.50 -10.16 -15.73
C ASN A 246 -15.02 -9.80 -15.71
N VAL A 247 -14.18 -10.76 -15.32
CA VAL A 247 -12.74 -10.56 -15.17
C VAL A 247 -11.94 -11.68 -15.77
N THR A 248 -10.74 -11.34 -16.24
CA THR A 248 -9.82 -12.29 -16.87
C THR A 248 -8.44 -12.27 -16.22
N ILE A 249 -7.93 -13.45 -15.86
CA ILE A 249 -6.53 -13.62 -15.45
C ILE A 249 -5.73 -14.01 -16.69
N VAL A 250 -4.99 -13.04 -17.24
CA VAL A 250 -4.19 -13.21 -18.46
C VAL A 250 -2.83 -13.83 -18.16
N ASN A 251 -2.28 -13.55 -16.98
CA ASN A 251 -1.02 -14.15 -16.54
C ASN A 251 -1.11 -15.67 -16.43
N GLY A 252 -0.06 -16.36 -16.89
CA GLY A 252 0.14 -17.76 -16.56
C GLY A 252 0.25 -17.95 -15.04
N LEU A 253 -0.41 -18.99 -14.53
CA LEU A 253 -0.38 -19.37 -13.12
C LEU A 253 0.63 -20.49 -12.91
N THR A 254 1.52 -20.32 -11.94
CA THR A 254 2.50 -21.33 -11.54
C THR A 254 2.10 -21.90 -10.20
N GLN A 255 1.99 -23.23 -10.10
CA GLN A 255 1.81 -23.89 -8.81
C GLN A 255 3.10 -23.80 -7.98
N ALA A 256 3.03 -23.19 -6.80
CA ALA A 256 4.17 -22.99 -5.89
C ALA A 256 3.95 -23.60 -4.49
N GLY A 257 2.82 -24.28 -4.29
CA GLY A 257 2.45 -24.94 -3.04
C GLY A 257 1.37 -25.99 -3.25
N ALA A 258 0.59 -26.29 -2.20
CA ALA A 258 -0.53 -27.24 -2.26
C ALA A 258 -1.91 -26.55 -2.37
N GLY A 259 -1.96 -25.21 -2.37
CA GLY A 259 -3.19 -24.45 -2.44
C GLY A 259 -3.83 -24.41 -3.81
N GLY A 260 -5.11 -24.03 -3.85
CA GLY A 260 -5.90 -23.91 -5.08
C GLY A 260 -6.63 -22.56 -5.18
N LEU A 261 -7.25 -22.32 -6.34
CA LEU A 261 -8.09 -21.15 -6.55
C LEU A 261 -9.57 -21.51 -6.38
N VAL A 262 -10.30 -20.66 -5.67
CA VAL A 262 -11.76 -20.75 -5.54
C VAL A 262 -12.38 -19.54 -6.23
N LYS A 263 -13.32 -19.78 -7.14
CA LYS A 263 -14.11 -18.72 -7.76
C LYS A 263 -15.29 -18.34 -6.86
N ASN A 264 -15.46 -17.05 -6.59
CA ASN A 264 -16.64 -16.47 -5.95
C ASN A 264 -17.24 -15.34 -6.82
N GLY A 265 -18.47 -14.94 -6.54
CA GLY A 265 -19.17 -13.84 -7.23
C GLY A 265 -19.90 -14.27 -8.51
N ALA A 266 -20.93 -13.51 -8.88
CA ALA A 266 -21.84 -13.87 -9.99
C ALA A 266 -21.28 -13.64 -11.40
N GLY A 267 -20.24 -12.81 -11.55
CA GLY A 267 -19.64 -12.51 -12.85
C GLY A 267 -18.69 -13.61 -13.32
N VAL A 268 -18.32 -13.58 -14.60
CA VAL A 268 -17.47 -14.61 -15.22
C VAL A 268 -16.00 -14.42 -14.82
N LEU A 269 -15.32 -15.52 -14.53
CA LEU A 269 -13.85 -15.57 -14.47
C LEU A 269 -13.36 -16.42 -15.64
N THR A 270 -12.43 -15.87 -16.42
CA THR A 270 -11.73 -16.57 -17.51
C THR A 270 -10.23 -16.56 -17.30
#